data_AF-R9GRR5-F1
#
_entry.id   AF-R9GRR5-F1
#
_cell.length_a   1.000
_cell.length_b   1.000
_cell.length_c   1.000
_cell.angle_alpha   90.00
_cell.angle_beta   90.00
_cell.angle_gamma   90.00
#
_symmetry.space_group_name_H-M   'P 1'
#
loop_
_entity.id
_entity.type
_entity.pdbx_description
1 polymer ?
#
loop_
_entity_poly.entity_id
_entity_poly.type
_entity_poly.pdbx_seq_one_letter_code
_entity_poly.pdbx_strand_id
1 'polypeptide(L)' 'MLTEEITMISKKGLSDKTYKKVIELFGEVKTAQLIMAVVAINSWNRIAVSLHSHPH' A
#
# COMPACT_ATOMS: atom_id res chain seq x y z
N MET A 1 -3.58 2.07 -9.45
CA MET A 1 -3.02 3.16 -8.61
C MET A 1 -2.05 2.56 -7.59
N LEU A 2 -1.04 3.30 -7.08
CA LEU A 2 -0.07 2.77 -6.09
C LEU A 2 -0.76 2.06 -4.93
N THR A 3 -1.72 2.73 -4.28
CA THR A 3 -2.44 2.18 -3.13
C THR A 3 -3.15 0.87 -3.44
N GLU A 4 -3.85 0.78 -4.58
CA GLU A 4 -4.57 -0.44 -4.99
C GLU A 4 -3.61 -1.61 -5.23
N GLU A 5 -2.48 -1.35 -5.91
CA GLU A 5 -1.50 -2.39 -6.25
C GLU A 5 -0.78 -2.91 -5.00
N ILE A 6 -0.47 -2.04 -4.03
CA ILE A 6 0.10 -2.45 -2.74
C ILE A 6 -0.95 -3.16 -1.86
N THR A 7 -2.19 -2.70 -1.83
CA THR A 7 -3.28 -3.39 -1.11
C THR A 7 -3.50 -4.81 -1.66
N MET A 8 -3.46 -4.96 -2.98
CA MET A 8 -3.64 -6.24 -3.68
C MET A 8 -2.32 -6.91 -4.07
N ILE A 9 -1.24 -6.63 -3.34
CA ILE A 9 0.13 -7.09 -3.66
C ILE A 9 0.22 -8.60 -3.91
N SER A 10 -0.57 -9.40 -3.19
CA SER A 10 -0.59 -10.86 -3.33
C SER A 10 -1.12 -11.36 -4.68
N LYS A 11 -1.85 -10.52 -5.44
CA LYS A 11 -2.41 -10.91 -6.75
C LYS A 11 -1.43 -10.72 -7.91
N LYS A 12 -0.69 -9.60 -7.92
CA LYS A 12 0.14 -9.21 -9.08
C LYS A 12 1.38 -8.39 -8.73
N GLY A 13 1.61 -8.07 -7.45
CA GLY A 13 2.66 -7.16 -7.04
C GLY A 13 2.44 -5.71 -7.52
N LEU A 14 3.47 -4.89 -7.32
CA LEU A 14 3.52 -3.53 -7.85
C LEU A 14 4.08 -3.55 -9.27
N SER A 15 3.37 -2.95 -10.23
CA SER A 15 3.83 -2.87 -11.61
C SER A 15 4.91 -1.82 -11.80
N ASP A 16 5.88 -2.10 -12.69
CA ASP A 16 6.94 -1.15 -13.04
C ASP A 16 6.40 0.19 -13.54
N LYS A 17 5.28 0.17 -14.30
CA LYS A 17 4.64 1.37 -14.80
C LYS A 17 4.18 2.28 -13.66
N THR A 18 3.54 1.71 -12.65
CA THR A 18 3.07 2.47 -11.47
C THR A 18 4.25 2.89 -10.61
N TYR A 19 5.23 2.02 -10.38
CA TYR A 19 6.42 2.35 -9.60
C TYR A 19 7.22 3.52 -10.20
N LYS A 20 7.53 3.45 -11.50
CA LYS A 20 8.24 4.52 -12.23
C LYS A 20 7.49 5.85 -12.15
N LYS A 21 6.17 5.83 -12.41
CA LYS A 21 5.33 7.04 -12.34
C LYS A 21 5.35 7.70 -10.96
N VAL A 22 5.35 6.91 -9.88
CA VAL A 22 5.35 7.45 -8.52
C VAL A 22 6.74 8.01 -8.16
N ILE A 23 7.81 7.32 -8.56
CA ILE A 23 9.18 7.84 -8.40
C ILE A 23 9.36 9.16 -9.16
N GLU A 24 8.85 9.28 -10.39
CA GLU A 24 8.93 10.52 -11.17
C GLU A 24 8.23 11.70 -10.47
N LEU A 25 7.12 11.43 -9.75
CA LEU A 25 6.33 12.47 -9.09
C LEU A 25 6.83 12.83 -7.69
N PHE A 26 7.38 11.85 -6.95
CA PHE A 26 7.66 12.00 -5.52
C PHE A 26 9.10 11.70 -5.12
N GLY A 27 9.91 11.12 -6.03
CA GLY A 27 11.24 10.59 -5.73
C GLY A 27 11.20 9.28 -4.96
N GLU A 28 12.35 8.62 -4.86
CA GLU A 28 12.47 7.28 -4.26
C GLU A 28 12.12 7.27 -2.77
N VAL A 29 12.66 8.22 -1.99
CA VAL A 29 12.44 8.29 -0.53
C VAL A 29 10.96 8.42 -0.20
N LYS A 30 10.27 9.35 -0.86
CA LYS A 30 8.85 9.58 -0.60
C LYS A 30 7.99 8.44 -1.16
N THR A 31 8.40 7.81 -2.26
CA THR A 31 7.76 6.58 -2.76
C THR A 31 7.82 5.46 -1.73
N ALA A 32 8.98 5.24 -1.09
CA ALA A 32 9.13 4.27 -0.02
C ALA A 32 8.22 4.62 1.18
N GLN A 33 8.15 5.89 1.57
CA GLN A 33 7.23 6.36 2.63
C GLN A 33 5.76 6.11 2.29
N LEU A 34 5.35 6.35 1.04
CA LEU A 34 3.98 6.07 0.59
C LEU A 34 3.68 4.58 0.65
N ILE A 35 4.59 3.72 0.19
CA ILE A 35 4.43 2.26 0.28
C ILE A 35 4.31 1.83 1.75
N MET A 36 5.17 2.33 2.64
CA MET A 36 5.09 2.03 4.07
C MET A 36 3.75 2.46 4.69
N ALA A 37 3.23 3.63 4.33
CA ALA A 37 1.92 4.09 4.80
C ALA A 37 0.79 3.16 4.36
N VAL A 38 0.81 2.71 3.10
CA VAL A 38 -0.18 1.75 2.58
C VAL A 38 -0.05 0.38 3.26
N VAL A 39 1.18 -0.09 3.53
CA VAL A 39 1.40 -1.33 4.28
C VAL A 39 0.91 -1.22 5.71
N ALA A 40 1.16 -0.09 6.38
CA ALA A 40 0.73 0.14 7.76
C ALA A 40 -0.79 0.08 7.89
N ILE A 41 -1.53 0.81 7.04
CA ILE A 41 -3.00 0.80 7.11
C ILE A 41 -3.58 -0.58 6.75
N ASN A 42 -3.02 -1.27 5.76
CA ASN A 42 -3.47 -2.63 5.41
C ASN A 42 -3.21 -3.63 6.53
N SER A 43 -2.09 -3.49 7.25
CA SER A 43 -1.76 -4.33 8.40
C SER A 43 -2.75 -4.10 9.54
N TRP A 44 -3.05 -2.83 9.87
CA TRP A 44 -4.05 -2.48 10.88
C TRP A 44 -5.45 -2.98 10.52
N ASN A 45 -5.86 -2.86 9.25
CA ASN A 45 -7.14 -3.39 8.78
C ASN A 45 -7.23 -4.91 8.99
N ARG A 46 -6.16 -5.66 8.69
CA ARG A 46 -6.12 -7.12 8.91
C ARG A 46 -6.24 -7.46 10.39
N ILE A 47 -5.50 -6.75 11.25
CA ILE A 47 -5.56 -6.94 12.70
C ILE A 47 -7.00 -6.70 13.21
N ALA A 48 -7.62 -5.58 12.83
CA ALA A 48 -8.97 -5.24 13.27
C ALA A 48 -9.99 -6.32 12.86
N VAL A 49 -9.93 -6.79 11.61
CA VAL A 49 -10.78 -7.88 11.12
C VAL A 49 -10.51 -9.19 11.87
N SER A 50 -9.23 -9.55 12.09
CA SER A 50 -8.84 -10.76 12.84
C SER A 50 -9.30 -10.72 14.30
N LEU A 51 -9.45 -9.54 14.89
CA LEU A 51 -9.96 -9.33 16.24
C LEU A 51 -11.48 -9.14 16.28
N HIS A 52 -12.18 -9.30 15.16
CA HIS A 52 -13.61 -8.96 15.01
C HIS A 52 -13.96 -7.53 15.46
N SER A 53 -12.96 -6.65 15.55
CA SER A 53 -13.10 -5.25 15.93
C SER A 53 -13.61 -4.49 14.71
N HIS A 54 -14.92 -4.55 14.50
CA HIS A 54 -15.57 -3.70 13.51
C HIS A 54 -15.79 -2.31 14.14
N PRO A 55 -15.49 -1.22 13.42
CA PRO A 55 -15.99 0.09 13.81
C PRO A 55 -17.51 0.00 13.88
N HIS A 56 -18.09 0.47 14.99
CA HIS A 56 -19.53 0.73 15.07
C HIS A 56 -19.93 1.85 14.10
#